data_AF-A0A946XJF2-F1
#
_entry.id   AF-A0A946XJF2-F1
#
_cell.length_a   1.000
_cell.length_b   1.000
_cell.length_c   1.000
_cell.angle_alpha   90.00
_cell.angle_beta   90.00
_cell.angle_gamma   90.00
#
_symmetry.space_group_name_H-M   'P 1'
#
loop_
_entity.id
_entity.type
_entity.pdbx_description
1 polymer ?
#
loop_
_entity_poly.entity_id
_entity_poly.type
_entity_poly.pdbx_seq_one_letter_code
_entity_poly.pdbx_strand_id
1 'polypeptide(L)' 'GANGDMDTCIALRTAVLKDGQLHAQAGAGIVSDSDPESEYQECRNKAKALIRAAEEAVIYAGGEN' A
#
# COMPACT_ATOMS: atom_id res chain seq x y z
N GLY A 1 23.93 4.12 -7.88
CA GLY A 1 24.45 5.51 -7.92
C GLY A 1 25.47 5.64 -9.04
N ALA A 2 26.00 6.84 -9.28
CA ALA A 2 27.01 7.11 -10.33
C ALA A 2 28.28 6.22 -10.25
N ASN A 3 28.42 5.44 -9.18
CA ASN A 3 29.49 4.48 -8.93
C ASN A 3 29.16 3.04 -9.39
N GLY A 4 27.98 2.79 -9.97
CA GLY A 4 27.54 1.47 -10.46
C GLY A 4 26.68 0.66 -9.48
N ASP A 5 26.57 1.09 -8.22
CA ASP A 5 25.74 0.38 -7.23
C ASP A 5 24.25 0.48 -7.54
N MET A 6 23.48 -0.56 -7.29
CA MET A 6 22.03 -0.57 -7.43
C MET A 6 21.38 -1.13 -6.17
N ASP A 7 20.37 -0.43 -5.66
CA ASP A 7 19.49 -0.92 -4.61
C ASP A 7 18.05 -0.61 -5.03
N THR A 8 17.21 -1.64 -5.03
CA THR A 8 15.83 -1.56 -5.51
C THR A 8 14.94 -2.41 -4.62
N CYS A 9 13.72 -1.95 -4.37
CA CYS A 9 12.69 -2.72 -3.70
C CYS A 9 11.56 -3.08 -4.67
N ILE A 10 10.82 -4.13 -4.35
CA ILE A 10 9.54 -4.41 -5.00
C ILE A 10 8.54 -3.34 -4.52
N ALA A 11 7.81 -2.72 -5.45
CA ALA A 11 6.81 -1.68 -5.17
C ALA A 11 5.51 -2.26 -4.53
N LEU A 12 5.65 -3.04 -3.47
CA LEU A 12 4.54 -3.50 -2.62
C LEU A 12 4.36 -2.55 -1.44
N ARG A 13 3.15 -2.53 -0.86
CA ARG A 13 2.79 -1.56 0.20
C ARG A 13 3.20 -0.12 -0.18
N THR A 14 2.96 0.23 -1.43
CA THR A 14 3.23 1.56 -1.98
C THR A 14 1.91 2.16 -2.43
N ALA A 15 1.73 3.46 -2.21
CA ALA A 15 0.59 4.22 -2.72
C ALA A 15 1.08 5.27 -3.74
N VAL A 16 0.29 5.49 -4.79
CA VAL A 16 0.55 6.52 -5.80
C VAL A 16 -0.50 7.60 -5.67
N LEU A 17 -0.08 8.86 -5.46
CA LEU A 17 -0.98 10.00 -5.52
C LEU A 17 -0.98 10.58 -6.94
N LYS A 18 -2.16 10.63 -7.56
CA LYS A 18 -2.35 11.19 -8.89
C LYS A 18 -3.72 11.84 -8.99
N ASP A 19 -3.81 13.03 -9.58
CA ASP A 19 -5.06 13.74 -9.82
C ASP A 19 -5.93 13.89 -8.54
N GLY A 20 -5.28 14.15 -7.41
CA GLY A 20 -5.94 14.29 -6.10
C GLY A 20 -6.45 12.97 -5.49
N GLN A 21 -6.14 11.82 -6.09
CA GLN A 21 -6.56 10.51 -5.63
C GLN A 21 -5.37 9.66 -5.18
N LEU A 22 -5.54 8.95 -4.08
CA LEU A 22 -4.58 7.97 -3.59
C LEU A 22 -4.94 6.58 -4.12
N HIS A 23 -4.03 5.99 -4.89
CA HIS A 23 -4.15 4.66 -5.44
C HIS A 23 -3.30 3.69 -4.61
N ALA A 24 -3.95 2.73 -3.96
CA ALA A 24 -3.28 1.65 -3.22
C ALA A 24 -3.65 0.30 -3.83
N GLN A 25 -2.64 -0.44 -4.28
CA GLN A 25 -2.83 -1.78 -4.84
C GLN A 25 -2.37 -2.84 -3.83
N ALA A 26 -3.16 -3.90 -3.71
CA ALA A 26 -2.81 -5.10 -2.96
C ALA A 26 -3.24 -6.35 -3.74
N GLY A 27 -2.63 -7.47 -3.40
CA GLY A 27 -2.90 -8.78 -3.99
C GLY A 27 -2.61 -9.91 -3.02
N ALA A 28 -2.95 -11.11 -3.46
CA ALA A 28 -2.79 -12.36 -2.73
C ALA A 28 -2.12 -13.42 -3.63
N GLY A 29 -1.42 -14.36 -3.01
CA GLY A 29 -0.80 -15.48 -3.71
C GLY A 29 -1.74 -16.67 -3.69
N ILE A 30 -2.44 -16.93 -4.80
CA ILE A 30 -3.43 -18.01 -4.89
C ILE A 30 -2.74 -19.37 -5.06
N VAL A 31 -3.15 -20.33 -4.24
CA VAL A 31 -2.73 -21.75 -4.29
C VAL A 31 -3.96 -22.66 -4.44
N SER A 32 -3.74 -23.98 -4.57
CA SER A 32 -4.80 -24.94 -4.91
C SER A 32 -5.94 -25.02 -3.88
N ASP A 33 -5.64 -24.70 -2.62
CA ASP A 33 -6.52 -24.77 -1.47
C ASP A 33 -6.93 -23.38 -0.95
N SER A 34 -6.61 -22.31 -1.68
CA SER A 34 -6.99 -20.95 -1.33
C SER A 34 -8.51 -20.80 -1.25
N ASP A 35 -8.98 -20.14 -0.20
CA ASP A 35 -10.37 -19.72 -0.01
C ASP A 35 -10.56 -18.29 -0.55
N PRO A 36 -11.42 -18.07 -1.57
CA PRO A 36 -11.56 -16.75 -2.20
C PRO A 36 -11.89 -15.60 -1.23
N GLU A 37 -12.70 -15.87 -0.21
CA GLU A 37 -13.08 -14.84 0.76
C GLU A 37 -11.88 -14.46 1.66
N SER A 38 -11.15 -15.46 2.15
CA SER A 38 -9.95 -15.26 2.95
C SER A 38 -8.88 -14.45 2.20
N GLU A 39 -8.61 -14.79 0.94
CA GLU A 39 -7.64 -14.09 0.09
C GLU A 39 -8.06 -12.64 -0.21
N TYR A 40 -9.36 -12.42 -0.41
CA TYR A 40 -9.92 -11.08 -0.56
C TYR A 40 -9.73 -10.24 0.71
N GLN A 41 -10.02 -10.80 1.89
CA GLN A 41 -9.77 -10.13 3.15
C GLN A 41 -8.28 -9.83 3.37
N GLU A 42 -7.38 -10.75 2.99
CA GLU A 42 -5.94 -10.50 3.00
C GLU A 42 -5.57 -9.29 2.13
N CYS A 43 -6.05 -9.23 0.89
CA CYS A 43 -5.82 -8.09 0.00
C CYS A 43 -6.31 -6.78 0.63
N ARG A 44 -7.52 -6.77 1.19
CA ARG A 44 -8.07 -5.60 1.88
C ARG A 44 -7.22 -5.18 3.07
N ASN A 45 -6.77 -6.12 3.89
CA ASN A 45 -5.95 -5.85 5.06
C ASN A 45 -4.58 -5.26 4.68
N LYS A 46 -3.95 -5.76 3.62
CA LYS A 46 -2.70 -5.21 3.08
C LYS A 46 -2.86 -3.76 2.59
N ALA A 47 -3.93 -3.47 1.84
CA ALA A 47 -4.22 -2.12 1.35
C ALA A 47 -4.60 -1.16 2.48
N LYS A 48 -5.35 -1.63 3.49
CA LYS A 48 -5.84 -0.84 4.62
C LYS A 48 -4.72 -0.15 5.39
N ALA A 49 -3.54 -0.76 5.49
CA ALA A 49 -2.40 -0.14 6.16
C ALA A 49 -1.99 1.21 5.53
N LEU A 50 -1.99 1.30 4.19
CA LEU A 50 -1.66 2.54 3.47
C LEU A 50 -2.75 3.59 3.61
N ILE A 51 -4.01 3.17 3.51
CA ILE A 51 -5.16 4.07 3.68
C ILE A 51 -5.14 4.67 5.08
N ARG A 52 -4.91 3.83 6.11
CA ARG A 52 -4.83 4.28 7.49
C ARG A 52 -3.69 5.27 7.72
N ALA A 53 -2.51 5.00 7.16
CA ALA A 53 -1.39 5.91 7.24
C ALA A 53 -1.70 7.27 6.58
N ALA A 54 -2.43 7.27 5.46
CA ALA A 54 -2.86 8.50 4.81
C ALA A 54 -3.88 9.28 5.65
N GLU A 55 -4.86 8.60 6.28
CA GLU A 55 -5.81 9.23 7.21
C GLU A 55 -5.09 9.91 8.38
N GLU A 56 -4.14 9.21 9.00
CA GLU A 56 -3.35 9.74 10.12
C GLU A 56 -2.50 10.93 9.67
N ALA A 57 -1.86 10.86 8.50
CA ALA A 57 -1.09 11.97 7.95
C ALA A 57 -1.93 13.24 7.77
N VAL A 58 -3.19 13.11 7.32
CA VAL A 58 -4.12 14.25 7.20
C VAL A 58 -4.45 14.84 8.58
N ILE A 59 -4.67 14.01 9.59
CA ILE A 59 -4.94 14.47 10.97
C ILE A 59 -3.75 15.28 11.50
N TYR A 60 -2.53 14.76 11.34
CA TYR A 60 -1.33 15.46 11.81
C TYR A 60 -1.06 16.74 11.03
N ALA A 61 -1.27 16.74 9.70
CA ALA A 61 -1.11 17.94 8.88
C ALA A 61 -2.15 19.03 9.19
N GLY A 62 -3.37 18.65 9.63
CA GLY A 62 -4.40 19.59 10.04
C GLY A 62 -4.31 20.05 11.51
N GLY A 63 -3.38 19.47 12.29
CA GLY A 63 -3.21 19.70 13.73
C GLY A 63 -2.22 20.81 14.11
N GLU A 64 -1.68 21.56 13.14
CA GLU A 64 -1.00 22.83 13.42
C GLU A 64 -2.02 23.97 13.50
N ASN A 65 -2.67 24.10 14.67
CA ASN A 65 -3.30 25.32 15.17
C ASN A 65 -3.20 25.38 16.69
#